data_AF-A0A0F6SI77-F1
#
_entry.id   AF-A0A0F6SI77-F1
#
_cell.length_a   1.000
_cell.length_b   1.000
_cell.length_c   1.000
_cell.angle_alpha   90.00
_cell.angle_beta   90.00
_cell.angle_gamma   90.00
#
_symmetry.space_group_name_H-M   'P 1'
#
loop_
_entity.id
_entity.type
_entity.pdbx_description
1 polymer ?
#
loop_
_entity_poly.entity_id
_entity_poly.type
_entity_poly.pdbx_seq_one_letter_code
_entity_poly.pdbx_strand_id
1 'polypeptide(L)'
;MSGDGSVACVTCHQLEHGGAEPRRTSIGIGGQVGPINSPPVLNAALNFVQFWDGRAPDLETQCAGPITNPLEMGSSWDRVLSVIQNDPTYAAEFAAVFGGERPISQENVQSAIAEYERMLITPGRFDRFVRGDASALTDEERRGYALFVSVGCTACHTGPNLGGTMYQRMGLVRDYFQDVGRPLTEADMGCYNVTHDEADRHRFKVPTLRNVALTAPYLHDGSQATLPEVVRVMGRYQLGRELSDEQVRSIVAFLNSLSGEVPRDAFPETPTATPSAPPPPDSETPPAERPSSEAPTAR
;
A
#
# COMPACT_ATOMS: atom_id res chain seq x y z
N MET A 1 10.66 14.22 0.03
CA MET A 1 9.37 14.58 0.67
C MET A 1 9.26 14.04 2.10
N SER A 2 9.88 12.91 2.47
CA SER A 2 9.94 12.49 3.89
C SER A 2 10.69 13.49 4.79
N GLY A 3 10.50 13.36 6.11
CA GLY A 3 11.10 14.23 7.12
C GLY A 3 12.63 14.28 7.06
N ASP A 4 13.28 13.19 6.67
CA ASP A 4 14.73 13.04 6.54
C ASP A 4 15.21 12.83 5.09
N GLY A 5 14.29 12.76 4.12
CA GLY A 5 14.59 12.45 2.72
C GLY A 5 14.87 10.97 2.40
N SER A 6 14.74 10.03 3.35
CA SER A 6 15.07 8.62 3.16
C SER A 6 13.94 7.75 2.57
N VAL A 7 12.69 8.22 2.61
CA VAL A 7 11.51 7.45 2.19
C VAL A 7 10.71 8.19 1.11
N ALA A 8 10.24 7.43 0.13
CA ALA A 8 9.30 7.85 -0.91
C ALA A 8 8.15 6.85 -1.04
N CYS A 9 7.08 7.19 -1.77
CA CYS A 9 5.95 6.28 -2.01
C CYS A 9 6.44 4.94 -2.58
N VAL A 10 7.38 4.99 -3.53
CA VAL A 10 7.98 3.82 -4.19
C VAL A 10 8.80 2.93 -3.24
N THR A 11 9.18 3.42 -2.05
CA THR A 11 9.85 2.58 -1.04
C THR A 11 8.94 1.42 -0.61
N CYS A 12 7.65 1.69 -0.42
CA CYS A 12 6.65 0.72 0.05
C CYS A 12 5.70 0.23 -1.06
N HIS A 13 5.59 0.98 -2.16
CA HIS A 13 4.73 0.70 -3.32
C HIS A 13 5.56 0.52 -4.60
N GLN A 14 6.31 -0.58 -4.66
CA GLN A 14 7.24 -0.91 -5.72
C GLN A 14 6.47 -1.45 -6.93
N LEU A 15 6.52 -0.74 -8.06
CA LEU A 15 5.75 -1.10 -9.26
C LEU A 15 6.17 -2.47 -9.81
N GLU A 16 7.44 -2.83 -9.68
CA GLU A 16 7.99 -4.13 -10.06
C GLU A 16 7.50 -5.29 -9.17
N HIS A 17 6.95 -4.98 -7.98
CA HIS A 17 6.32 -5.93 -7.05
C HIS A 17 4.79 -5.72 -7.01
N GLY A 18 4.18 -5.48 -8.17
CA GLY A 18 2.72 -5.32 -8.29
C GLY A 18 2.18 -4.06 -7.61
N GLY A 19 3.03 -3.07 -7.33
CA GLY A 19 2.68 -1.85 -6.60
C GLY A 19 2.62 -1.99 -5.09
N ALA A 20 3.06 -3.14 -4.55
CA ALA A 20 3.22 -3.39 -3.11
C ALA A 20 4.73 -3.55 -2.81
N GLU A 21 5.10 -4.32 -1.78
CA GLU A 21 6.49 -4.68 -1.51
C GLU A 21 6.60 -6.12 -1.02
N PRO A 22 7.75 -6.80 -1.22
CA PRO A 22 7.98 -8.16 -0.77
C PRO A 22 8.32 -8.22 0.73
N ARG A 23 7.51 -7.55 1.57
CA ARG A 23 7.69 -7.49 3.03
C ARG A 23 6.36 -7.67 3.76
N ARG A 24 6.45 -8.25 4.95
CA ARG A 24 5.28 -8.44 5.82
C ARG A 24 4.62 -7.12 6.18
N THR A 25 5.40 -6.16 6.66
CA THR A 25 4.99 -4.79 6.92
C THR A 25 6.09 -3.82 6.52
N SER A 26 5.71 -2.59 6.21
CA SER A 26 6.61 -1.58 5.65
C SER A 26 7.61 -1.04 6.67
N ILE A 27 8.78 -0.65 6.18
CA ILE A 27 9.77 0.10 6.97
C ILE A 27 9.75 1.56 6.50
N GLY A 28 9.35 2.46 7.40
CA GLY A 28 9.35 3.89 7.15
C GLY A 28 10.58 4.61 7.73
N ILE A 29 10.40 5.90 7.98
CA ILE A 29 11.43 6.84 8.41
C ILE A 29 12.15 6.34 9.67
N GLY A 30 13.49 6.47 9.68
CA GLY A 30 14.32 6.02 10.80
C GLY A 30 14.34 4.50 11.02
N GLY A 31 13.90 3.70 10.05
CA GLY A 31 13.84 2.25 10.18
C GLY A 31 12.65 1.73 10.99
N GLN A 32 11.65 2.58 11.25
CA GLN A 32 10.46 2.20 12.00
C GLN A 32 9.60 1.22 11.19
N VAL A 33 9.02 0.23 11.86
CA VAL A 33 8.22 -0.82 11.23
C VAL A 33 6.73 -0.55 11.45
N GLY A 34 5.99 -0.43 10.36
CA GLY A 34 4.54 -0.27 10.39
C GLY A 34 3.79 -1.55 10.81
N PRO A 35 2.52 -1.44 11.21
CA PRO A 35 1.75 -2.58 11.72
C PRO A 35 1.02 -3.38 10.62
N ILE A 36 0.97 -2.86 9.40
CA ILE A 36 0.18 -3.42 8.29
C ILE A 36 1.03 -3.70 7.05
N ASN A 37 0.59 -4.65 6.24
CA ASN A 37 1.08 -4.88 4.89
C ASN A 37 0.62 -3.75 3.96
N SER A 38 1.51 -3.23 3.10
CA SER A 38 1.18 -2.16 2.16
C SER A 38 0.28 -2.69 1.03
N PRO A 39 -0.94 -2.15 0.86
CA PRO A 39 -1.78 -2.52 -0.28
C PRO A 39 -1.12 -2.11 -1.60
N PRO A 40 -1.39 -2.80 -2.71
CA PRO A 40 -0.87 -2.41 -4.02
C PRO A 40 -1.43 -1.05 -4.46
N VAL A 41 -0.56 -0.18 -4.98
CA VAL A 41 -0.95 1.09 -5.62
C VAL A 41 -1.53 0.87 -7.03
N LEU A 42 -1.12 -0.21 -7.71
CA LEU A 42 -1.67 -0.55 -9.03
C LEU A 42 -3.18 -0.80 -8.92
N ASN A 43 -3.93 -0.14 -9.79
CA ASN A 43 -5.39 -0.14 -9.82
C ASN A 43 -6.07 0.42 -8.55
N ALA A 44 -5.36 1.09 -7.65
CA ALA A 44 -5.95 1.63 -6.42
C ALA A 44 -7.06 2.66 -6.67
N ALA A 45 -6.97 3.39 -7.79
CA ALA A 45 -8.00 4.32 -8.26
C ALA A 45 -9.37 3.69 -8.53
N LEU A 46 -9.44 2.37 -8.72
CA LEU A 46 -10.69 1.65 -8.95
C LEU A 46 -11.35 1.16 -7.65
N ASN A 47 -10.71 1.39 -6.49
CA ASN A 47 -11.32 1.09 -5.21
C ASN A 47 -12.35 2.17 -4.82
N PHE A 48 -13.44 1.77 -4.16
CA PHE A 48 -14.43 2.73 -3.63
C PHE A 48 -13.94 3.53 -2.41
N VAL A 49 -12.89 3.03 -1.73
CA VAL A 49 -12.18 3.64 -0.60
C VAL A 49 -10.75 3.10 -0.56
N GLN A 50 -9.87 3.80 0.17
CA GLN A 50 -8.47 3.43 0.34
C GLN A 50 -8.15 2.94 1.76
N PHE A 51 -6.96 2.37 1.92
CA PHE A 51 -6.52 1.60 3.10
C PHE A 51 -7.33 0.31 3.36
N TRP A 52 -6.84 -0.51 4.30
CA TRP A 52 -7.48 -1.76 4.72
C TRP A 52 -8.77 -1.54 5.51
N ASP A 53 -8.82 -0.49 6.31
CA ASP A 53 -9.96 -0.07 7.14
C ASP A 53 -10.92 0.88 6.40
N GLY A 54 -10.57 1.30 5.18
CA GLY A 54 -11.40 2.17 4.35
C GLY A 54 -11.48 3.63 4.82
N ARG A 55 -10.57 4.07 5.69
CA ARG A 55 -10.66 5.39 6.34
C ARG A 55 -10.54 6.59 5.38
N ALA A 56 -10.02 6.38 4.17
CA ALA A 56 -9.88 7.43 3.17
C ALA A 56 -10.85 7.18 2.00
N PRO A 57 -11.71 8.15 1.64
CA PRO A 57 -12.71 7.99 0.57
C PRO A 57 -12.10 7.97 -0.84
N ASP A 58 -10.93 8.57 -1.02
CA ASP A 58 -10.27 8.74 -2.32
C ASP A 58 -8.73 8.76 -2.17
N LEU A 59 -8.03 8.85 -3.30
CA LEU A 59 -6.57 8.85 -3.36
C LEU A 59 -5.96 10.16 -2.82
N GLU A 60 -6.61 11.29 -3.07
CA GLU A 60 -6.20 12.59 -2.54
C GLU A 60 -6.17 12.59 -1.01
N THR A 61 -7.22 12.08 -0.38
CA THR A 61 -7.28 11.94 1.07
C THR A 61 -6.28 10.89 1.57
N GLN A 62 -6.11 9.79 0.82
CA GLN A 62 -5.17 8.72 1.18
C GLN A 62 -3.74 9.22 1.25
N CYS A 63 -3.26 9.94 0.23
CA CYS A 63 -1.84 10.32 0.12
C CYS A 63 -1.39 11.29 1.22
N ALA A 64 -2.32 12.01 1.86
CA ALA A 64 -2.01 12.89 2.99
C ALA A 64 -1.56 12.15 4.26
N GLY A 65 -2.11 10.94 4.47
CA GLY A 65 -1.82 10.13 5.65
C GLY A 65 -0.34 9.76 5.75
N PRO A 66 0.23 9.03 4.76
CA PRO A 66 1.61 8.58 4.77
C PRO A 66 2.64 9.70 4.94
N ILE A 67 2.39 10.87 4.32
CA ILE A 67 3.28 12.04 4.37
C ILE A 67 3.53 12.47 5.82
N THR A 68 2.48 12.52 6.64
CA THR A 68 2.55 13.01 8.02
C THR A 68 2.70 11.91 9.06
N ASN A 69 2.47 10.65 8.68
CA ASN A 69 2.54 9.53 9.61
C ASN A 69 4.00 9.34 10.11
N PRO A 70 4.26 9.40 11.43
CA PRO A 70 5.60 9.28 11.99
C PRO A 70 6.25 7.90 11.78
N LEU A 71 5.47 6.87 11.47
CA LEU A 71 5.96 5.53 11.15
C LEU A 71 6.24 5.34 9.64
N GLU A 72 5.79 6.26 8.79
CA GLU A 72 5.92 6.18 7.33
C GLU A 72 6.88 7.24 6.82
N MET A 73 6.41 8.42 6.39
CA MET A 73 7.29 9.48 5.87
C MET A 73 7.69 10.52 6.92
N GLY A 74 6.99 10.62 8.05
CA GLY A 74 7.31 11.50 9.18
C GLY A 74 7.61 12.95 8.80
N SER A 75 6.88 13.49 7.83
CA SER A 75 7.08 14.84 7.30
C SER A 75 5.99 15.81 7.79
N SER A 76 6.07 17.06 7.35
CA SER A 76 5.01 18.05 7.49
C SER A 76 4.68 18.66 6.13
N TRP A 77 3.46 19.17 5.97
CA TRP A 77 3.08 19.84 4.73
C TRP A 77 3.94 21.08 4.45
N ASP A 78 4.29 21.86 5.47
CA ASP A 78 5.22 22.99 5.33
C ASP A 78 6.57 22.55 4.73
N ARG A 79 7.12 21.42 5.20
CA ARG A 79 8.36 20.86 4.65
C ARG A 79 8.17 20.40 3.21
N VAL A 80 7.08 19.66 2.94
CA VAL A 80 6.79 19.17 1.59
C VAL A 80 6.67 20.31 0.59
N LEU A 81 5.87 21.34 0.91
CA LEU A 81 5.68 22.50 0.05
C LEU A 81 6.99 23.28 -0.13
N SER A 82 7.78 23.45 0.94
CA SER A 82 9.10 24.07 0.85
C SER A 82 10.07 23.30 -0.05
N VAL A 83 10.08 21.97 0.00
CA VAL A 83 10.91 21.14 -0.89
C VAL A 83 10.52 21.35 -2.35
N ILE A 84 9.22 21.33 -2.67
CA ILE A 84 8.73 21.52 -4.05
C ILE A 84 9.02 22.94 -4.53
N GLN A 85 8.78 23.95 -3.69
CA GLN A 85 8.98 25.36 -4.01
C GLN A 85 10.44 25.71 -4.28
N ASN A 86 11.38 25.03 -3.61
CA ASN A 86 12.82 25.27 -3.75
C ASN A 86 13.48 24.47 -4.88
N ASP A 87 12.75 23.56 -5.54
CA ASP A 87 13.21 22.90 -6.75
C ASP A 87 12.72 23.68 -7.99
N PRO A 88 13.61 24.31 -8.79
CA PRO A 88 13.20 25.11 -9.93
C PRO A 88 12.41 24.34 -10.99
N THR A 89 12.66 23.03 -11.13
CA THR A 89 11.96 22.16 -12.09
C THR A 89 10.53 21.97 -11.62
N TYR A 90 10.33 21.53 -10.38
CA TYR A 90 8.99 21.36 -9.82
C TYR A 90 8.23 22.69 -9.75
N ALA A 91 8.87 23.78 -9.33
CA ALA A 91 8.21 25.09 -9.29
C ALA A 91 7.68 25.52 -10.66
N ALA A 92 8.45 25.30 -11.73
CA ALA A 92 8.02 25.57 -13.10
C ALA A 92 6.89 24.64 -13.55
N GLU A 93 6.98 23.33 -13.27
CA GLU A 93 5.96 22.34 -13.63
C GLU A 93 4.63 22.60 -12.92
N PHE A 94 4.64 22.85 -11.61
CA PHE A 94 3.44 23.20 -10.85
C PHE A 94 2.81 24.50 -11.37
N ALA A 95 3.62 25.51 -11.69
CA ALA A 95 3.11 26.75 -12.28
C ALA A 95 2.49 26.53 -13.66
N ALA A 96 3.07 25.64 -14.48
CA ALA A 96 2.56 25.32 -15.81
C ALA A 96 1.24 24.53 -15.77
N VAL A 97 1.10 23.59 -14.82
CA VAL A 97 -0.08 22.72 -14.71
C VAL A 97 -1.23 23.41 -13.99
N PHE A 98 -0.97 24.02 -12.83
CA PHE A 98 -2.03 24.55 -11.95
C PHE A 98 -2.26 26.06 -12.11
N GLY A 99 -1.23 26.81 -12.53
CA GLY A 99 -1.30 28.26 -12.65
C GLY A 99 -1.74 28.96 -11.35
N GLY A 100 -2.31 30.17 -11.49
CA GLY A 100 -2.88 30.93 -10.38
C GLY A 100 -1.86 31.51 -9.40
N GLU A 101 -2.36 32.04 -8.27
CA GLU A 101 -1.54 32.74 -7.26
C GLU A 101 -0.74 31.79 -6.36
N ARG A 102 -1.22 30.55 -6.18
CA ARG A 102 -0.59 29.53 -5.33
C ARG A 102 -0.58 28.16 -6.03
N PRO A 103 0.23 27.99 -7.10
CA PRO A 103 0.30 26.74 -7.84
C PRO A 103 0.83 25.59 -6.97
N ILE A 104 1.71 25.88 -6.01
CA ILE A 104 2.19 24.91 -5.02
C ILE A 104 1.35 25.04 -3.75
N SER A 105 0.41 24.12 -3.58
CA SER A 105 -0.43 23.98 -2.39
C SER A 105 -0.58 22.51 -2.02
N GLN A 106 -1.01 22.22 -0.79
CA GLN A 106 -1.25 20.85 -0.37
C GLN A 106 -2.24 20.15 -1.31
N GLU A 107 -3.32 20.83 -1.69
CA GLU A 107 -4.36 20.30 -2.56
C GLU A 107 -3.82 19.94 -3.95
N ASN A 108 -2.99 20.81 -4.53
CA ASN A 108 -2.39 20.56 -5.85
C ASN A 108 -1.36 19.43 -5.80
N VAL A 109 -0.61 19.29 -4.70
CA VAL A 109 0.31 18.16 -4.50
C VAL A 109 -0.45 16.84 -4.38
N GLN A 110 -1.52 16.81 -3.58
CA GLN A 110 -2.40 15.64 -3.46
C GLN A 110 -3.03 15.28 -4.81
N SER A 111 -3.51 16.28 -5.56
CA SER A 111 -4.08 16.09 -6.89
C SER A 111 -3.05 15.53 -7.87
N ALA A 112 -1.83 16.06 -7.91
CA ALA A 112 -0.78 15.56 -8.79
C ALA A 112 -0.42 14.09 -8.51
N ILE A 113 -0.29 13.71 -7.22
CA ILE A 113 -0.04 12.33 -6.81
C ILE A 113 -1.22 11.43 -7.21
N ALA A 114 -2.45 11.84 -6.91
CA ALA A 114 -3.64 11.06 -7.21
C ALA A 114 -3.84 10.87 -8.73
N GLU A 115 -3.54 11.89 -9.56
CA GLU A 115 -3.59 11.75 -11.03
C GLU A 115 -2.55 10.77 -11.56
N TYR A 116 -1.33 10.78 -11.00
CA TYR A 116 -0.33 9.76 -11.29
C TYR A 116 -0.84 8.36 -10.92
N GLU A 117 -1.39 8.19 -9.71
CA GLU A 117 -1.94 6.90 -9.26
C GLU A 117 -3.13 6.42 -10.12
N ARG A 118 -3.97 7.33 -10.63
CA ARG A 118 -5.05 7.03 -11.58
C ARG A 118 -4.55 6.47 -12.90
N MET A 119 -3.34 6.81 -13.33
CA MET A 119 -2.73 6.25 -14.53
C MET A 119 -2.28 4.80 -14.33
N LEU A 120 -2.04 4.35 -13.09
CA LEU A 120 -1.46 3.04 -12.77
C LEU A 120 -2.46 1.87 -12.90
N ILE A 121 -3.13 1.77 -14.04
CA ILE A 121 -4.09 0.71 -14.36
C ILE A 121 -3.40 -0.40 -15.17
N THR A 122 -3.44 -1.63 -14.65
CA THR A 122 -2.82 -2.79 -15.32
C THR A 122 -3.86 -3.82 -15.79
N PRO A 123 -4.41 -3.70 -17.02
CA PRO A 123 -5.26 -4.74 -17.57
C PRO A 123 -4.43 -6.01 -17.83
N GLY A 124 -4.94 -7.17 -17.39
CA GLY A 124 -4.29 -8.47 -17.52
C GLY A 124 -4.84 -9.34 -18.64
N ARG A 125 -4.44 -10.62 -18.65
CA ARG A 125 -4.95 -11.61 -19.61
C ARG A 125 -6.44 -11.88 -19.42
N PHE A 126 -6.91 -11.86 -18.16
CA PHE A 126 -8.33 -12.00 -17.85
C PHE A 126 -9.19 -10.90 -18.47
N ASP A 127 -8.70 -9.65 -18.55
CA ASP A 127 -9.44 -8.57 -19.19
C ASP A 127 -9.67 -8.80 -20.69
N ARG A 128 -8.68 -9.39 -21.39
CA ARG A 128 -8.86 -9.79 -22.80
C ARG A 128 -9.89 -10.90 -22.93
N PHE A 129 -9.86 -11.87 -22.04
CA PHE A 129 -10.84 -12.96 -21.99
C PHE A 129 -12.26 -12.45 -21.81
N VAL A 130 -12.48 -11.54 -20.85
CA VAL A 130 -13.81 -10.92 -20.61
C VAL A 130 -14.29 -10.10 -21.81
N ARG A 131 -13.36 -9.54 -22.62
CA ARG A 131 -13.68 -8.83 -23.87
C ARG A 131 -13.91 -9.76 -25.08
N GLY A 132 -13.89 -11.08 -24.89
CA GLY A 132 -14.23 -12.07 -25.91
C GLY A 132 -13.04 -12.83 -26.51
N ASP A 133 -11.80 -12.54 -26.11
CA ASP A 133 -10.64 -13.33 -26.52
C ASP A 133 -10.55 -14.63 -25.69
N ALA A 134 -11.27 -15.66 -26.12
CA ALA A 134 -11.27 -16.97 -25.46
C ALA A 134 -9.86 -17.58 -25.33
N SER A 135 -8.93 -17.20 -26.20
CA SER A 135 -7.56 -17.71 -26.23
C SER A 135 -6.62 -17.03 -25.22
N ALA A 136 -7.05 -15.92 -24.61
CA ALA A 136 -6.25 -15.19 -23.64
C ALA A 136 -5.94 -15.98 -22.36
N LEU A 137 -6.79 -16.96 -22.03
CA LEU A 137 -6.60 -17.89 -20.92
C LEU A 137 -6.23 -19.28 -21.41
N THR A 138 -5.49 -20.02 -20.60
CA THR A 138 -5.31 -21.47 -20.74
C THR A 138 -6.55 -22.23 -20.28
N ASP A 139 -6.64 -23.53 -20.59
CA ASP A 139 -7.72 -24.38 -20.09
C ASP A 139 -7.74 -24.45 -18.54
N GLU A 140 -6.57 -24.44 -17.92
CA GLU A 140 -6.45 -24.47 -16.46
C GLU A 140 -6.93 -23.17 -15.83
N GLU A 141 -6.58 -22.02 -16.42
CA GLU A 141 -7.06 -20.71 -15.97
C GLU A 141 -8.58 -20.57 -16.13
N ARG A 142 -9.16 -21.09 -17.22
CA ARG A 142 -10.63 -21.13 -17.40
C ARG A 142 -11.31 -22.00 -16.35
N ARG A 143 -10.77 -23.19 -16.06
CA ARG A 143 -11.27 -24.05 -14.97
C ARG A 143 -11.12 -23.36 -13.62
N GLY A 144 -10.00 -22.67 -13.39
CA GLY A 144 -9.74 -21.86 -12.21
C GLY A 144 -10.77 -20.75 -12.01
N TYR A 145 -11.11 -20.02 -13.07
CA TYR A 145 -12.12 -18.98 -13.04
C TYR A 145 -13.50 -19.55 -12.74
N ALA A 146 -13.90 -20.62 -13.44
CA ALA A 146 -15.18 -21.29 -13.19
C ALA A 146 -15.27 -21.79 -11.74
N LEU A 147 -14.17 -22.34 -11.22
CA LEU A 147 -14.09 -22.78 -9.84
C LEU A 147 -14.21 -21.59 -8.87
N PHE A 148 -13.45 -20.51 -9.07
CA PHE A 148 -13.49 -19.27 -8.27
C PHE A 148 -14.92 -18.72 -8.15
N VAL A 149 -15.67 -18.72 -9.25
CA VAL A 149 -17.10 -18.36 -9.25
C VAL A 149 -17.92 -19.37 -8.46
N SER A 150 -17.82 -20.66 -8.77
CA SER A 150 -18.69 -21.70 -8.18
C SER A 150 -18.47 -21.94 -6.68
N VAL A 151 -17.26 -21.73 -6.16
CA VAL A 151 -16.99 -21.86 -4.72
C VAL A 151 -17.52 -20.66 -3.93
N GLY A 152 -17.73 -19.51 -4.61
CA GLY A 152 -18.36 -18.32 -4.06
C GLY A 152 -17.42 -17.12 -3.85
N CYS A 153 -16.18 -17.14 -4.36
CA CYS A 153 -15.24 -16.03 -4.16
C CYS A 153 -15.75 -14.70 -4.71
N THR A 154 -16.54 -14.74 -5.80
CA THR A 154 -17.15 -13.55 -6.43
C THR A 154 -18.24 -12.88 -5.60
N ALA A 155 -18.66 -13.47 -4.48
CA ALA A 155 -19.57 -12.81 -3.54
C ALA A 155 -18.94 -11.55 -2.91
N CYS A 156 -17.60 -11.52 -2.80
CA CYS A 156 -16.84 -10.38 -2.27
C CYS A 156 -15.87 -9.81 -3.31
N HIS A 157 -15.21 -10.67 -4.08
CA HIS A 157 -14.21 -10.29 -5.08
C HIS A 157 -14.87 -10.08 -6.44
N THR A 158 -15.50 -8.91 -6.60
CA THR A 158 -16.31 -8.56 -7.78
C THR A 158 -15.90 -7.21 -8.37
N GLY A 159 -16.54 -6.83 -9.48
CA GLY A 159 -16.31 -5.57 -10.16
C GLY A 159 -14.97 -5.52 -10.89
N PRO A 160 -14.57 -4.32 -11.36
CA PRO A 160 -13.39 -4.16 -12.19
C PRO A 160 -12.09 -4.55 -11.46
N ASN A 161 -12.01 -4.48 -10.14
CA ASN A 161 -10.83 -4.87 -9.35
C ASN A 161 -10.88 -6.30 -8.78
N LEU A 162 -11.98 -7.03 -9.01
CA LEU A 162 -12.25 -8.30 -8.31
C LEU A 162 -12.05 -8.14 -6.79
N GLY A 163 -12.67 -7.09 -6.24
CA GLY A 163 -12.41 -6.56 -4.90
C GLY A 163 -12.40 -5.04 -4.91
N GLY A 164 -12.22 -4.42 -3.75
CA GLY A 164 -12.19 -2.97 -3.63
C GLY A 164 -13.55 -2.31 -3.87
N THR A 165 -14.66 -3.01 -3.61
CA THR A 165 -16.03 -2.50 -3.82
C THR A 165 -16.92 -2.59 -2.57
N MET A 166 -16.44 -3.24 -1.50
CA MET A 166 -17.21 -3.41 -0.26
C MET A 166 -16.30 -3.69 0.94
N TYR A 167 -16.89 -3.60 2.12
CA TYR A 167 -16.32 -4.11 3.37
C TYR A 167 -16.83 -5.51 3.67
N GLN A 168 -15.96 -6.39 4.17
CA GLN A 168 -16.35 -7.69 4.69
C GLN A 168 -15.56 -8.07 5.94
N ARG A 169 -16.22 -8.77 6.87
CA ARG A 169 -15.62 -9.41 8.03
C ARG A 169 -14.66 -10.50 7.57
N MET A 170 -13.42 -10.46 8.06
CA MET A 170 -12.48 -11.57 7.96
C MET A 170 -12.88 -12.63 8.98
N GLY A 171 -13.10 -13.86 8.52
CA GLY A 171 -13.70 -14.92 9.33
C GLY A 171 -15.24 -14.90 9.33
N LEU A 172 -15.85 -14.68 8.17
CA LEU A 172 -17.32 -14.60 8.04
C LEU A 172 -18.04 -15.90 8.44
N VAL A 173 -17.45 -17.06 8.12
CA VAL A 173 -18.05 -18.39 8.38
C VAL A 173 -17.36 -19.11 9.55
N ARG A 174 -16.05 -18.94 9.69
CA ARG A 174 -15.27 -19.44 10.83
C ARG A 174 -14.45 -18.31 11.40
N ASP A 175 -14.25 -18.31 12.72
CA ASP A 175 -13.50 -17.25 13.39
C ASP A 175 -12.00 -17.36 13.09
N TYR A 176 -11.54 -16.54 12.14
CA TYR A 176 -10.13 -16.47 11.75
C TYR A 176 -9.25 -16.03 12.92
N PHE A 177 -9.68 -15.01 13.66
CA PHE A 177 -8.88 -14.37 14.71
C PHE A 177 -8.76 -15.25 15.96
N GLN A 178 -9.78 -16.05 16.25
CA GLN A 178 -9.71 -17.10 17.26
C GLN A 178 -8.75 -18.24 16.83
N ASP A 179 -8.90 -18.77 15.61
CA ASP A 179 -8.14 -19.95 15.17
C ASP A 179 -6.63 -19.66 14.98
N VAL A 180 -6.26 -18.43 14.57
CA VAL A 180 -4.82 -18.06 14.50
C VAL A 180 -4.16 -18.00 15.88
N GLY A 181 -4.95 -17.84 16.96
CA GLY A 181 -4.48 -18.01 18.33
C GLY A 181 -3.39 -17.03 18.79
N ARG A 182 -3.20 -15.90 18.09
CA ARG A 182 -2.25 -14.85 18.49
C ARG A 182 -2.98 -13.66 19.13
N PRO A 183 -2.29 -12.87 19.99
CA PRO A 183 -2.85 -11.62 20.48
C PRO A 183 -3.29 -10.72 19.32
N LEU A 184 -4.47 -10.12 19.46
CA LEU A 184 -4.97 -9.14 18.50
C LEU A 184 -4.16 -7.84 18.62
N THR A 185 -3.86 -7.25 17.48
CA THR A 185 -3.25 -5.93 17.37
C THR A 185 -4.28 -4.93 16.86
N GLU A 186 -3.93 -3.65 16.89
CA GLU A 186 -4.77 -2.59 16.29
C GLU A 186 -5.05 -2.86 14.80
N ALA A 187 -4.09 -3.43 14.06
CA ALA A 187 -4.26 -3.79 12.66
C ALA A 187 -5.39 -4.83 12.44
N ASP A 188 -5.69 -5.67 13.43
CA ASP A 188 -6.73 -6.69 13.33
C ASP A 188 -8.15 -6.13 13.48
N MET A 189 -8.30 -4.93 14.04
CA MET A 189 -9.61 -4.35 14.34
C MET A 189 -10.34 -3.88 13.08
N GLY A 190 -9.60 -3.55 12.01
CA GLY A 190 -10.17 -3.14 10.72
C GLY A 190 -10.98 -1.85 10.81
N CYS A 191 -12.19 -1.84 10.25
CA CYS A 191 -13.08 -0.69 10.18
C CYS A 191 -13.43 -0.12 11.57
N TYR A 192 -13.38 -0.94 12.63
CA TYR A 192 -13.57 -0.48 14.01
C TYR A 192 -12.60 0.64 14.42
N ASN A 193 -11.38 0.67 13.86
CA ASN A 193 -10.42 1.75 14.14
C ASN A 193 -10.92 3.13 13.70
N VAL A 194 -11.90 3.16 12.78
CA VAL A 194 -12.51 4.37 12.23
C VAL A 194 -13.89 4.62 12.85
N THR A 195 -14.73 3.59 12.90
CA THR A 195 -16.15 3.74 13.27
C THR A 195 -16.39 3.61 14.76
N HIS A 196 -15.51 2.91 15.47
CA HIS A 196 -15.68 2.49 16.87
C HIS A 196 -16.97 1.68 17.15
N ASP A 197 -17.62 1.16 16.10
CA ASP A 197 -18.76 0.26 16.22
C ASP A 197 -18.26 -1.19 16.30
N GLU A 198 -18.61 -1.90 17.37
CA GLU A 198 -18.25 -3.29 17.57
C GLU A 198 -18.71 -4.21 16.41
N ALA A 199 -19.80 -3.86 15.72
CA ALA A 199 -20.26 -4.57 14.54
C ALA A 199 -19.24 -4.53 13.38
N ASP A 200 -18.40 -3.50 13.35
CA ASP A 200 -17.35 -3.28 12.36
C ASP A 200 -15.99 -3.87 12.74
N ARG A 201 -15.87 -4.46 13.94
CA ARG A 201 -14.66 -5.17 14.32
C ARG A 201 -14.38 -6.30 13.34
N HIS A 202 -13.12 -6.39 12.92
CA HIS A 202 -12.62 -7.37 11.96
C HIS A 202 -13.18 -7.23 10.54
N ARG A 203 -13.89 -6.14 10.23
CA ARG A 203 -14.29 -5.82 8.86
C ARG A 203 -13.18 -5.06 8.16
N PHE A 204 -12.89 -5.43 6.92
CA PHE A 204 -11.88 -4.79 6.10
C PHE A 204 -12.46 -4.48 4.73
N LYS A 205 -11.90 -3.47 4.07
CA LYS A 205 -12.09 -3.30 2.62
C LYS A 205 -11.60 -4.58 1.96
N VAL A 206 -12.46 -5.24 1.19
CA VAL A 206 -12.07 -6.44 0.43
C VAL A 206 -10.94 -6.02 -0.53
N PRO A 207 -9.74 -6.62 -0.48
CA PRO A 207 -8.63 -6.19 -1.32
C PRO A 207 -8.88 -6.53 -2.79
N THR A 208 -8.30 -5.73 -3.69
CA THR A 208 -8.23 -6.06 -5.12
C THR A 208 -7.47 -7.37 -5.32
N LEU A 209 -7.87 -8.17 -6.31
CA LEU A 209 -7.11 -9.35 -6.74
C LEU A 209 -6.31 -9.11 -8.01
N ARG A 210 -6.37 -7.90 -8.60
CA ARG A 210 -5.47 -7.53 -9.69
C ARG A 210 -4.03 -7.58 -9.22
N ASN A 211 -3.17 -8.16 -10.04
CA ASN A 211 -1.74 -8.35 -9.74
C ASN A 211 -1.44 -9.17 -8.48
N VAL A 212 -2.42 -9.88 -7.89
CA VAL A 212 -2.24 -10.58 -6.60
C VAL A 212 -1.09 -11.60 -6.64
N ALA A 213 -0.78 -12.17 -7.79
CA ALA A 213 0.37 -13.08 -7.92
C ALA A 213 1.74 -12.42 -7.67
N LEU A 214 1.81 -11.08 -7.64
CA LEU A 214 3.03 -10.28 -7.49
C LEU A 214 3.13 -9.60 -6.12
N THR A 215 2.09 -9.65 -5.29
CA THR A 215 1.95 -8.81 -4.08
C THR A 215 2.04 -9.65 -2.80
N ALA A 216 2.83 -10.71 -2.79
CA ALA A 216 3.10 -11.45 -1.57
C ALA A 216 3.96 -10.61 -0.62
N PRO A 217 3.80 -10.76 0.72
CA PRO A 217 2.85 -11.63 1.41
C PRO A 217 1.43 -11.05 1.51
N TYR A 218 0.47 -11.86 1.93
CA TYR A 218 -0.96 -11.56 1.88
C TYR A 218 -1.59 -11.34 3.26
N LEU A 219 -2.81 -10.79 3.22
CA LEU A 219 -3.62 -10.29 4.35
C LEU A 219 -3.11 -8.95 4.90
N HIS A 220 -3.94 -8.31 5.72
CA HIS A 220 -3.67 -6.98 6.28
C HIS A 220 -2.39 -6.91 7.10
N ASP A 221 -1.93 -8.04 7.64
CA ASP A 221 -0.73 -8.17 8.47
C ASP A 221 0.40 -8.95 7.78
N GLY A 222 0.26 -9.27 6.49
CA GLY A 222 1.25 -10.02 5.71
C GLY A 222 1.57 -11.42 6.27
N SER A 223 0.66 -12.02 7.03
CA SER A 223 0.90 -13.32 7.70
C SER A 223 0.93 -14.52 6.75
N GLN A 224 0.36 -14.41 5.54
CA GLN A 224 0.35 -15.51 4.58
C GLN A 224 1.43 -15.31 3.54
N ALA A 225 2.36 -16.25 3.42
CA ALA A 225 3.51 -16.10 2.54
C ALA A 225 3.16 -16.36 1.06
N THR A 226 2.27 -17.33 0.80
CA THR A 226 2.05 -17.82 -0.58
C THR A 226 0.59 -17.75 -1.02
N LEU A 227 0.40 -17.63 -2.34
CA LEU A 227 -0.93 -17.53 -2.94
C LEU A 227 -1.78 -18.79 -2.69
N PRO A 228 -1.23 -20.03 -2.77
CA PRO A 228 -1.98 -21.23 -2.39
C PRO A 228 -2.46 -21.24 -0.93
N GLU A 229 -1.63 -20.77 0.00
CA GLU A 229 -1.99 -20.72 1.42
C GLU A 229 -3.13 -19.73 1.68
N VAL A 230 -3.02 -18.50 1.17
CA VAL A 230 -4.09 -17.51 1.36
C VAL A 230 -5.41 -17.95 0.70
N VAL A 231 -5.37 -18.64 -0.45
CA VAL A 231 -6.57 -19.22 -1.07
C VAL A 231 -7.23 -20.26 -0.16
N ARG A 232 -6.45 -21.11 0.52
CA ARG A 232 -7.01 -22.06 1.51
C ARG A 232 -7.59 -21.34 2.72
N VAL A 233 -6.90 -20.34 3.24
CA VAL A 233 -7.40 -19.50 4.34
C VAL A 233 -8.74 -18.86 3.96
N MET A 234 -8.84 -18.26 2.77
CA MET A 234 -10.10 -17.68 2.29
C MET A 234 -11.21 -18.74 2.14
N GLY A 235 -10.89 -19.90 1.54
CA GLY A 235 -11.84 -21.01 1.42
C GLY A 235 -12.40 -21.45 2.78
N ARG A 236 -11.52 -21.66 3.76
CA ARG A 236 -11.89 -22.15 5.09
C ARG A 236 -12.67 -21.12 5.90
N TYR A 237 -12.17 -19.89 6.00
CA TYR A 237 -12.70 -18.89 6.93
C TYR A 237 -13.84 -18.05 6.35
N GLN A 238 -13.81 -17.75 5.05
CA GLN A 238 -14.85 -16.94 4.40
C GLN A 238 -15.98 -17.79 3.82
N LEU A 239 -15.69 -19.03 3.41
CA LEU A 239 -16.66 -19.88 2.71
C LEU A 239 -16.98 -21.19 3.45
N GLY A 240 -16.26 -21.52 4.53
CA GLY A 240 -16.43 -22.79 5.25
C GLY A 240 -16.02 -24.03 4.45
N ARG A 241 -15.21 -23.85 3.39
CA ARG A 241 -14.82 -24.90 2.45
C ARG A 241 -13.35 -25.29 2.62
N GLU A 242 -13.09 -26.58 2.76
CA GLU A 242 -11.75 -27.14 2.64
C GLU A 242 -11.49 -27.41 1.14
N LEU A 243 -10.65 -26.58 0.53
CA LEU A 243 -10.30 -26.71 -0.88
C LEU A 243 -9.19 -27.75 -1.06
N SER A 244 -9.42 -28.71 -1.96
CA SER A 244 -8.39 -29.68 -2.36
C SER A 244 -7.21 -29.01 -3.07
N ASP A 245 -6.07 -29.69 -3.15
CA ASP A 245 -4.87 -29.18 -3.80
C ASP A 245 -5.10 -28.85 -5.28
N GLU A 246 -5.89 -29.66 -5.97
CA GLU A 246 -6.26 -29.42 -7.36
C GLU A 246 -7.14 -28.16 -7.52
N GLN A 247 -8.08 -27.96 -6.59
CA GLN A 247 -8.92 -26.77 -6.58
C GLN A 247 -8.09 -25.51 -6.32
N VAL A 248 -7.21 -25.55 -5.32
CA VAL A 248 -6.30 -24.44 -5.01
C VAL A 248 -5.40 -24.13 -6.20
N ARG A 249 -4.77 -25.14 -6.81
CA ARG A 249 -3.93 -24.98 -8.01
C ARG A 249 -4.70 -24.32 -9.15
N SER A 250 -5.93 -24.76 -9.41
CA SER A 250 -6.76 -24.18 -10.47
C SER A 250 -7.11 -22.72 -10.19
N ILE A 251 -7.54 -22.39 -8.97
CA ILE A 251 -7.81 -20.99 -8.57
C ILE A 251 -6.55 -20.14 -8.70
N VAL A 252 -5.41 -20.64 -8.21
CA VAL A 252 -4.12 -19.95 -8.32
C VAL A 252 -3.76 -19.70 -9.79
N ALA A 253 -3.97 -20.67 -10.69
CA ALA A 253 -3.75 -20.46 -12.12
C ALA A 253 -4.61 -19.28 -12.64
N PHE A 254 -5.89 -19.23 -12.29
CA PHE A 254 -6.75 -18.09 -12.61
C PHE A 254 -6.22 -16.77 -12.02
N LEU A 255 -5.83 -16.72 -10.75
CA LEU A 255 -5.31 -15.51 -10.12
C LEU A 255 -4.03 -14.99 -10.81
N ASN A 256 -3.18 -15.89 -11.33
CA ASN A 256 -2.01 -15.50 -12.15
C ASN A 256 -2.39 -14.81 -13.48
N SER A 257 -3.61 -15.03 -13.98
CA SER A 257 -4.09 -14.34 -15.19
C SER A 257 -4.52 -12.88 -14.94
N LEU A 258 -4.62 -12.49 -13.66
CA LEU A 258 -5.01 -11.15 -13.21
C LEU A 258 -3.84 -10.16 -13.14
N SER A 259 -2.60 -10.63 -13.36
CA SER A 259 -1.44 -9.75 -13.48
C SER A 259 -1.46 -9.04 -14.82
N GLY A 260 -1.39 -7.70 -14.78
CA GLY A 260 -1.29 -6.84 -15.95
C GLY A 260 0.09 -6.23 -16.10
N GLU A 261 0.31 -5.57 -17.22
CA GLU A 261 1.53 -4.81 -17.47
C GLU A 261 1.43 -3.41 -16.85
N VAL A 262 2.48 -2.98 -16.15
CA VAL A 262 2.61 -1.61 -15.65
C VAL A 262 2.72 -0.66 -16.86
N PRO A 263 2.00 0.48 -16.87
CA PRO A 263 2.11 1.47 -17.95
C PRO A 263 3.57 1.91 -18.16
N ARG A 264 4.00 2.09 -19.41
CA ARG A 264 5.39 2.46 -19.73
C ARG A 264 5.81 3.78 -19.08
N ASP A 265 4.88 4.72 -19.03
CA ASP A 265 5.12 6.06 -18.50
C ASP A 265 4.96 6.12 -16.97
N ALA A 266 4.79 4.98 -16.29
CA ALA A 266 4.69 4.90 -14.84
C ALA A 266 6.02 5.10 -14.11
N PHE A 267 7.15 5.11 -14.83
CA PHE A 267 8.46 5.35 -14.25
C PHE A 267 8.89 6.78 -14.61
N PRO A 268 8.59 7.77 -13.76
CA PRO A 268 9.02 9.14 -14.03
C PRO A 268 10.55 9.19 -14.04
N GLU A 269 11.11 9.88 -15.02
CA GLU A 269 12.51 10.31 -14.94
C GLU A 269 12.59 11.32 -13.79
N THR A 270 13.27 10.96 -12.70
CA THR A 270 13.48 11.92 -11.61
C THR A 270 14.26 13.10 -12.15
N PRO A 271 13.80 14.35 -11.98
CA PRO A 271 14.62 15.51 -12.27
C PRO A 271 15.96 15.35 -11.54
N THR A 272 17.08 15.50 -12.24
CA THR A 272 18.40 15.41 -11.61
C THR A 272 18.45 16.42 -10.47
N ALA A 273 18.53 15.93 -9.23
CA ALA A 273 18.62 16.77 -8.06
C ALA A 273 19.79 17.76 -8.26
N THR A 274 19.49 19.06 -8.23
CA THR A 274 20.55 20.06 -8.05
C THR A 274 21.16 19.77 -6.68
N PRO A 275 22.50 19.68 -6.52
CA PRO A 275 23.10 19.38 -5.23
C PRO A 275 22.55 20.34 -4.17
N SER A 276 21.83 19.82 -3.19
CA SER A 276 21.41 20.60 -2.02
C SER A 276 22.65 21.19 -1.37
N ALA A 277 22.55 22.46 -0.95
CA ALA A 277 23.54 23.06 -0.08
C ALA A 277 23.82 22.14 1.12
N PRO A 278 25.08 22.04 1.58
CA PRO A 278 25.42 21.22 2.73
C PRO A 278 24.59 21.65 3.94
N PRO A 279 24.26 20.70 4.84
CA PRO A 279 23.57 21.03 6.08
C PRO A 279 24.33 22.14 6.82
N PRO A 280 23.64 23.04 7.54
CA PRO A 280 24.32 24.03 8.37
C PRO A 280 25.25 23.30 9.35
N PRO A 281 26.48 23.79 9.58
CA PRO A 281 27.42 23.14 10.48
C PRO A 281 26.78 23.00 11.86
N ASP A 282 26.94 21.82 12.46
CA ASP A 282 26.47 21.50 13.79
C ASP A 282 26.83 22.65 14.75
N SER A 283 25.82 23.18 15.44
CA SER A 283 26.02 24.13 16.53
C SER A 283 27.01 23.51 17.51
N GLU A 284 28.13 24.23 17.72
CA GLU A 284 29.25 23.84 18.55
C GLU A 284 28.82 23.06 19.79
N THR A 285 29.26 21.81 19.86
CA THR A 285 29.28 21.05 21.12
C THR A 285 30.00 21.92 22.16
N PRO A 286 29.37 22.28 23.30
CA PRO A 286 30.04 23.06 24.31
C PRO A 286 31.27 22.29 24.82
N PRO A 287 32.40 22.98 25.08
CA PRO A 287 33.64 22.31 25.44
C PRO A 287 33.48 21.55 26.75
N ALA A 288 34.01 20.33 26.78
CA ALA A 288 34.05 19.48 27.96
C ALA A 288 34.68 20.23 29.15
N GLU A 289 33.99 20.24 30.29
CA GLU A 289 34.53 20.74 31.54
C GLU A 289 35.83 19.99 31.88
N ARG A 290 36.92 20.75 32.06
CA ARG A 290 38.19 20.22 32.53
C ARG A 290 38.05 19.82 34.00
N PRO A 291 38.53 18.63 34.42
CA PRO A 291 38.55 18.27 35.82
C PRO A 291 39.47 19.23 36.60
N SER A 292 38.95 19.74 37.71
CA SER A 292 39.66 20.59 38.66
C SER A 292 40.87 19.88 39.24
N SER A 293 42.08 20.36 38.90
CA SER A 293 43.30 20.00 39.62
C SER A 293 43.42 20.87 40.88
N GLU A 294 42.93 20.36 42.01
CA GLU A 294 43.32 20.86 43.33
C GLU A 294 44.62 20.17 43.79
N ALA A 295 45.65 20.98 43.97
CA ALA A 295 46.76 20.83 44.92
C ALA A 295 47.24 22.27 45.20
N PRO A 296 47.80 22.65 46.37
CA PRO A 296 48.64 21.86 47.30
C PRO A 296 48.22 22.10 48.79
N THR A 297 48.77 21.51 49.85
CA THR A 297 50.14 21.66 50.40
C THR A 297 50.36 20.78 51.64
N ALA A 298 51.59 20.30 51.76
CA ALA A 298 52.38 19.94 52.95
C ALA A 298 51.83 20.22 54.37
N ARG A 299 51.80 19.17 55.21
CA ARG A 299 52.77 18.88 56.30
C ARG A 299 52.51 17.50 56.88
#